data_AF-A0A6B2LWI5-F1
#
_entry.id   AF-A0A6B2LWI5-F1
#
_cell.length_a   1.000
_cell.length_b   1.000
_cell.length_c   1.000
_cell.angle_alpha   90.00
_cell.angle_beta   90.00
_cell.angle_gamma   90.00
#
_symmetry.space_group_name_H-M   'P 1'
#
loop_
_entity.id
_entity.type
_entity.pdbx_description
1 polymer ?
#
loop_
_entity_poly.entity_id
_entity_poly.type
_entity_poly.pdbx_seq_one_letter_code
_entity_poly.pdbx_strand_id
1 'polypeptide(L)' 'MFQGLTMSPDLLEETYKMPLPPKDKLIIVYCAKGSRSTAAFHFLRQMGYTNVKNYSGSYYDWQS' A
#
# COMPACT_ATOMS: atom_id res chain seq x y z
N MET A 1 5.84 6.80 -13.01
CA MET A 1 5.67 5.50 -12.31
C MET A 1 5.43 5.73 -10.80
N PHE A 2 4.35 6.43 -10.40
CA PHE A 2 3.80 6.48 -9.02
C PHE A 2 2.35 7.03 -9.03
N GLN A 3 1.66 7.03 -10.18
CA GLN A 3 0.39 7.75 -10.34
C GLN A 3 -0.65 7.32 -9.31
N GLY A 4 -0.70 6.04 -8.95
CA GLY A 4 -1.56 5.49 -7.90
C GLY A 4 -1.48 6.23 -6.56
N LEU A 5 -0.28 6.65 -6.16
CA LEU A 5 -0.03 7.26 -4.86
C LEU A 5 -0.25 8.78 -4.85
N THR A 6 -0.64 9.38 -5.97
CA THR A 6 -0.91 10.82 -6.04
C THR A 6 -2.36 11.12 -6.42
N MET A 7 -3.19 10.10 -6.60
CA MET A 7 -4.61 10.24 -6.94
C MET A 7 -5.45 10.52 -5.69
N SER A 8 -6.55 11.24 -5.86
CA SER A 8 -7.58 11.37 -4.82
C SER A 8 -8.25 10.01 -4.57
N PRO A 9 -8.84 9.78 -3.39
CA PRO A 9 -9.58 8.55 -3.08
C PRO A 9 -10.62 8.20 -4.15
N ASP A 10 -11.47 9.17 -4.53
CA ASP A 10 -12.55 8.94 -5.50
C ASP A 10 -12.03 8.53 -6.87
N LEU A 11 -10.95 9.19 -7.34
CA LEU A 11 -10.32 8.88 -8.62
C LEU A 11 -9.66 7.50 -8.61
N LEU A 12 -9.10 7.09 -7.46
CA LEU A 12 -8.52 5.77 -7.28
C LEU A 12 -9.60 4.69 -7.40
N GLU A 13 -10.74 4.87 -6.72
CA GLU A 13 -11.86 3.94 -6.77
C GLU A 13 -12.46 3.84 -8.17
N GLU A 14 -12.61 4.95 -8.88
CA GLU A 14 -13.10 4.97 -10.27
C GLU A 14 -12.11 4.26 -11.21
N THR A 15 -10.81 4.57 -11.09
CA THR A 15 -9.77 4.04 -11.96
C THR A 15 -9.60 2.53 -11.79
N TYR A 16 -9.55 2.06 -10.55
CA TYR A 16 -9.30 0.64 -10.23
C TYR A 16 -10.57 -0.16 -9.96
N LYS A 17 -11.74 0.49 -10.01
CA LYS A 17 -13.06 -0.12 -9.75
C LYS A 17 -13.10 -0.94 -8.47
N MET A 18 -12.39 -0.48 -7.44
CA MET A 18 -12.26 -1.17 -6.16
C MET A 18 -12.47 -0.17 -5.03
N PRO A 19 -13.37 -0.45 -4.06
CA PRO A 19 -13.54 0.41 -2.91
C PRO A 19 -12.30 0.40 -2.03
N LEU A 20 -11.97 1.54 -1.44
CA LEU A 20 -10.88 1.61 -0.46
C LEU A 20 -11.22 0.80 0.80
N PRO A 21 -10.26 0.05 1.36
CA PRO A 21 -10.48 -0.64 2.62
C PRO A 21 -10.73 0.33 3.78
N PRO A 22 -11.43 -0.10 4.85
CA PRO A 22 -11.54 0.66 6.09
C PRO A 22 -10.15 1.03 6.66
N LYS A 23 -10.05 2.18 7.31
CA LYS A 23 -8.77 2.75 7.77
C LYS A 23 -8.06 1.92 8.84
N ASP A 24 -8.81 1.13 9.60
CA ASP A 24 -8.36 0.25 10.69
C ASP A 24 -8.13 -1.20 10.26
N LYS A 25 -8.55 -1.56 9.04
CA LYS A 25 -8.31 -2.89 8.48
C LYS A 25 -6.82 -3.16 8.36
N LEU A 26 -6.40 -4.37 8.72
CA LEU A 26 -5.02 -4.80 8.56
C LEU A 26 -4.63 -4.81 7.07
N ILE A 27 -3.62 -4.01 6.72
CA ILE A 27 -3.02 -3.97 5.39
C ILE A 27 -1.55 -4.34 5.52
N ILE A 28 -1.12 -5.40 4.85
CA ILE A 28 0.30 -5.80 4.77
C ILE A 28 0.78 -5.51 3.35
N VAL A 29 1.73 -4.57 3.21
CA VAL A 29 2.34 -4.25 1.91
C VAL A 29 3.66 -4.99 1.72
N TYR A 30 3.91 -5.42 0.50
CA TYR A 30 5.15 -6.07 0.07
C TYR A 30 5.49 -5.64 -1.37
N CYS A 31 6.74 -5.83 -1.79
CA CYS A 31 7.13 -5.68 -3.19
C CYS A 31 8.12 -6.77 -3.60
N ALA A 32 9.10 -6.48 -4.46
CA ALA A 32 10.16 -7.44 -4.79
C ALA A 32 11.21 -7.57 -3.65
N LYS A 33 11.74 -6.43 -3.17
CA LYS A 33 12.86 -6.35 -2.22
C LYS A 33 12.72 -5.21 -1.18
N GLY A 34 11.50 -4.90 -0.77
CA GLY A 34 11.20 -3.92 0.29
C GLY A 34 11.13 -2.43 -0.11
N SER A 35 11.87 -1.94 -1.10
CA SER A 35 11.95 -0.48 -1.36
C SER A 35 10.60 0.20 -1.66
N ARG A 36 9.78 -0.40 -2.54
CA ARG A 36 8.46 0.16 -2.90
C ARG A 36 7.42 -0.03 -1.80
N SER A 37 7.49 -1.12 -1.05
CA SER A 37 6.55 -1.38 0.04
C SER A 37 6.78 -0.47 1.23
N THR A 38 8.04 -0.07 1.48
CA THR A 38 8.35 0.99 2.44
C THR A 38 7.71 2.33 2.04
N ALA A 39 7.82 2.73 0.77
CA ALA A 39 7.15 3.95 0.29
C ALA A 39 5.62 3.86 0.45
N ALA A 40 5.01 2.75 0.05
CA ALA A 40 3.57 2.52 0.20
C ALA A 40 3.12 2.52 1.68
N PHE A 41 3.93 1.95 2.58
CA PHE A 41 3.66 1.96 4.02
C PHE A 41 3.56 3.38 4.57
N HIS A 42 4.53 4.25 4.27
CA HIS A 42 4.49 5.64 4.72
C HIS A 42 3.32 6.41 4.11
N PHE A 43 3.06 6.19 2.82
CA PHE A 43 1.94 6.83 2.14
C PHE A 43 0.58 6.46 2.73
N LEU A 44 0.31 5.16 2.95
CA LEU A 44 -0.94 4.71 3.57
C LEU A 44 -1.13 5.31 4.98
N ARG A 45 -0.06 5.40 5.78
CA ARG A 45 -0.13 6.04 7.09
C ARG A 45 -0.42 7.54 7.00
N GLN A 46 0.16 8.25 6.02
CA GLN A 46 -0.16 9.65 5.75
C GLN A 46 -1.62 9.85 5.33
N MET A 47 -2.22 8.87 4.63
CA MET A 47 -3.65 8.85 4.29
C MET A 47 -4.57 8.43 5.45
N GLY A 48 -4.05 8.28 6.68
CA GLY A 48 -4.83 7.97 7.88
C GLY A 48 -5.14 6.49 8.10
N TYR A 49 -4.51 5.56 7.36
CA TYR A 49 -4.62 4.14 7.70
C TYR A 49 -3.83 3.83 8.97
N THR A 50 -4.48 3.21 9.95
CA THR A 50 -3.95 3.03 11.30
C THR A 50 -3.32 1.65 11.51
N ASN A 51 -3.72 0.64 10.72
CA ASN A 51 -3.26 -0.74 10.86
C ASN A 51 -2.51 -1.23 9.61
N VAL A 52 -1.41 -0.56 9.27
CA VAL A 52 -0.55 -0.91 8.13
C VAL A 52 0.72 -1.59 8.65
N LYS A 53 1.16 -2.66 7.98
CA LYS A 53 2.44 -3.34 8.20
C LYS A 53 3.22 -3.41 6.89
N ASN A 54 4.55 -3.31 6.99
CA ASN A 54 5.44 -3.49 5.86
C ASN A 54 6.20 -4.81 6.02
N TYR A 55 6.06 -5.70 5.05
CA TYR A 55 6.91 -6.89 4.97
C TYR A 55 8.18 -6.54 4.18
N SER A 56 9.23 -6.16 4.91
CA SER A 56 10.49 -5.66 4.35
C SER A 56 11.25 -6.72 3.56
N GLY A 57 11.19 -7.98 3.98
CA GLY A 57 11.75 -9.12 3.24
C GLY A 57 11.12 -9.28 1.86
N SER A 58 9.81 -8.99 1.76
CA SER A 58 9.10 -8.92 0.49
C SER A 58 9.18 -10.25 -0.29
N TYR A 59 8.90 -10.22 -1.59
CA TYR A 59 8.81 -11.44 -2.42
C TYR A 59 10.08 -12.31 -2.37
N TYR A 60 11.28 -11.71 -2.40
CA TYR A 60 12.51 -12.50 -2.38
C TYR A 60 12.75 -13.25 -1.07
N ASP A 61 12.32 -12.70 0.07
CA ASP A 61 12.31 -13.41 1.35
C ASP A 61 11.23 -14.50 1.37
N TRP A 62 10.03 -14.21 0.85
CA TRP A 62 8.90 -15.14 0.85
C TRP A 62 9.15 -16.43 0.06
N GLN A 63 9.85 -16.34 -1.07
CA GLN A 63 10.09 -17.47 -1.96
C GLN A 63 11.26 -18.38 -1.54
N SER A 64 11.93 -18.06 -0.42
CA SER A 64 13.11 -18.78 0.07
C SER A 64 12.76 -20.02 0.88
#